data_AF-A0A1V9V4S3-F1
#
_entry.id   AF-A0A1V9V4S3-F1
#
_cell.length_a   1.000
_cell.length_b   1.000
_cell.length_c   1.000
_cell.angle_alpha   90.00
_cell.angle_beta   90.00
_cell.angle_gamma   90.00
#
_symmetry.space_group_name_H-M   'P 1'
#
loop_
_entity.id
_entity.type
_entity.pdbx_description
1 polymer ?
#
loop_
_entity_poly.entity_id
_entity_poly.type
_entity_poly.pdbx_seq_one_letter_code
_entity_poly.pdbx_strand_id
1 'polypeptide(L)' 'MISFKSLQNHLDHSFSRAQSEMDDAAETASDSGSMEDLRAFNDASQQTTVANMILNEGLRAKHGITKAIIDGVQ' A
#
# COMPACT_ATOMS: atom_id res chain seq x y z
N MET A 1 -6.71 -13.04 -16.80
CA MET A 1 -6.87 -13.48 -15.40
C MET A 1 -5.81 -12.76 -14.58
N ILE A 2 -6.18 -11.84 -13.70
CA ILE A 2 -5.20 -11.20 -12.82
C ILE A 2 -4.79 -12.24 -11.77
N SER A 3 -3.58 -12.78 -11.87
CA SER A 3 -3.06 -13.69 -10.85
C SER A 3 -2.82 -12.92 -9.56
N PHE A 4 -3.07 -13.56 -8.41
CA PHE A 4 -2.76 -13.01 -7.10
C PHE A 4 -1.33 -12.46 -7.01
N LYS A 5 -0.36 -13.14 -7.62
CA LYS A 5 1.04 -12.69 -7.69
C LYS A 5 1.20 -11.37 -8.45
N SER A 6 0.41 -11.14 -9.51
CA SER A 6 0.38 -9.86 -10.23
C SER A 6 -0.26 -8.76 -9.39
N LEU A 7 -1.30 -9.08 -8.61
CA LEU A 7 -1.93 -8.13 -7.68
C LEU A 7 -0.95 -7.76 -6.56
N GLN A 8 -0.29 -8.75 -5.97
CA GLN A 8 0.73 -8.56 -4.94
C GLN A 8 1.89 -7.69 -5.44
N ASN A 9 2.40 -7.96 -6.65
CA ASN A 9 3.48 -7.19 -7.24
C ASN A 9 3.07 -5.75 -7.55
N HIS A 10 1.82 -5.54 -7.96
CA HIS A 10 1.27 -4.20 -8.19
C HIS A 10 1.07 -3.42 -6.89
N LEU A 11 0.60 -4.09 -5.83
CA LEU A 11 0.43 -3.51 -4.50
C LEU A 11 1.78 -3.17 -3.87
N ASP A 12 2.78 -4.05 -4.01
CA ASP A 12 4.15 -3.84 -3.55
C ASP A 12 4.78 -2.62 -4.23
N HIS A 13 4.67 -2.54 -5.56
CA HIS A 13 5.14 -1.39 -6.33
C HIS A 13 4.39 -0.09 -5.96
N SER A 14 3.08 -0.17 -5.75
CA SER A 14 2.28 0.99 -5.34
C SER A 14 2.63 1.46 -3.93
N PHE A 15 2.88 0.53 -3.01
CA PHE A 15 3.31 0.84 -1.64
C PHE A 15 4.72 1.45 -1.62
N SER A 16 5.68 0.85 -2.34
CA SER A 16 7.04 1.37 -2.43
C SER A 16 7.06 2.77 -3.03
N ARG A 17 6.25 3.01 -4.06
CA ARG A 17 6.08 4.34 -4.66
C ARG A 17 5.46 5.34 -3.68
N ALA A 18 4.34 5.00 -3.04
CA ALA A 18 3.68 5.88 -2.07
C ALA A 18 4.59 6.21 -0.87
N GLN A 19 5.39 5.24 -0.41
CA GLN A 19 6.39 5.45 0.63
C GLN A 19 7.48 6.43 0.17
N SER A 20 7.98 6.28 -1.06
CA SER A 20 8.98 7.21 -1.60
C SER A 20 8.41 8.62 -1.78
N GLU A 21 7.17 8.75 -2.25
CA GLU A 21 6.49 10.05 -2.37
C GLU A 21 6.23 10.69 -1.01
N MET A 22 5.94 9.89 0.02
CA MET A 22 5.80 10.37 1.40
C MET A 22 7.14 10.87 1.97
N ASP A 23 8.23 10.16 1.72
CA ASP A 23 9.57 10.53 2.20
C ASP A 23 10.05 11.85 1.55
N ASP A 24 9.86 11.98 0.25
CA ASP A 24 10.19 13.18 -0.54
C ASP A 24 9.34 14.40 -0.10
N ALA A 25 8.04 14.18 0.13
CA ALA A 25 7.16 15.21 0.67
C ALA A 25 7.51 15.58 2.12
N ALA A 26 7.98 14.63 2.94
CA ALA A 26 8.43 14.90 4.30
C ALA A 26 9.72 15.73 4.32
N GLU A 27 10.67 15.43 3.44
CA GLU A 27 11.90 16.19 3.26
C GLU A 27 11.59 17.63 2.82
N THR A 28 10.74 17.76 1.79
CA THR A 28 10.31 19.07 1.27
C THR A 28 9.54 19.90 2.32
N ALA A 29 8.61 19.27 3.06
CA ALA A 29 7.88 19.95 4.12
C ALA A 29 8.78 20.35 5.29
N SER A 30 9.84 19.59 5.56
CA SER A 30 10.82 19.91 6.60
C SER A 30 11.72 21.08 6.22
N ASP A 31 12.06 21.21 4.94
CA ASP A 31 12.90 22.31 4.43
C ASP A 31 12.08 23.61 4.25
N SER A 32 10.89 23.51 3.65
CA SER A 32 10.12 24.69 3.23
C SER A 32 9.09 25.15 4.27
N GLY A 33 8.57 24.26 5.13
CA GLY A 33 7.58 24.58 6.16
C GLY A 33 6.24 25.14 5.66
N SER A 34 5.98 25.09 4.35
CA SER A 34 4.79 25.68 3.74
C SER A 34 3.55 24.83 3.98
N MET A 35 2.39 25.48 4.05
CA MET A 35 1.10 24.81 4.28
C MET A 35 0.73 23.85 3.13
N GLU A 36 1.20 24.11 1.91
CA GLU A 36 1.01 23.24 0.74
C GLU A 36 1.85 21.96 0.85
N ASP A 37 3.10 22.05 1.27
CA ASP A 37 3.97 20.87 1.47
C ASP A 37 3.47 19.99 2.62
N LEU A 38 2.97 20.60 3.71
CA LEU A 38 2.32 19.86 4.80
C LEU A 38 1.06 19.11 4.33
N ARG A 39 0.31 19.67 3.37
CA ARG A 39 -0.84 18.99 2.76
C ARG A 39 -0.40 17.85 1.84
N ALA A 40 0.63 18.06 1.03
CA ALA A 40 1.20 17.02 0.18
C ALA A 40 1.71 15.83 1.01
N PHE A 41 2.41 16.11 2.12
CA PHE A 41 2.82 15.10 3.08
C PHE A 41 1.63 14.34 3.69
N ASN A 42 0.56 15.06 4.08
CA ASN A 42 -0.63 14.41 4.66
C ASN A 42 -1.33 13.49 3.65
N ASP A 43 -1.44 13.92 2.39
CA ASP A 43 -2.02 13.13 1.30
C ASP A 43 -1.18 11.87 1.02
N ALA A 44 0.13 12.01 0.86
CA ALA A 44 1.05 10.89 0.66
C ALA A 44 1.03 9.90 1.85
N SER A 45 0.92 10.41 3.08
CA SER A 45 0.82 9.59 4.28
C SER A 45 -0.50 8.80 4.36
N GLN A 46 -1.63 9.41 3.97
CA GLN A 46 -2.90 8.70 3.82
C GLN A 46 -2.81 7.63 2.73
N GLN A 47 -2.22 7.95 1.58
CA GLN A 47 -2.06 7.00 0.48
C GLN A 47 -1.22 5.79 0.89
N THR A 48 -0.12 6.01 1.62
CA THR A 48 0.71 4.94 2.19
C THR A 48 -0.08 4.06 3.16
N THR A 49 -0.90 4.67 4.02
CA THR A 49 -1.75 3.94 4.99
C THR A 49 -2.78 3.06 4.28
N VAL A 50 -3.44 3.59 3.25
CA VAL A 50 -4.40 2.84 2.43
C VAL A 50 -3.72 1.69 1.69
N ALA A 51 -2.56 1.95 1.08
CA ALA A 51 -1.78 0.91 0.41
C ALA A 51 -1.40 -0.23 1.37
N ASN A 52 -0.99 0.08 2.60
CA ASN A 52 -0.66 -0.92 3.61
C ASN A 52 -1.88 -1.75 4.06
N MET A 53 -3.04 -1.11 4.23
CA MET A 53 -4.30 -1.80 4.54
C MET A 53 -4.69 -2.79 3.43
N ILE A 54 -4.64 -2.35 2.16
CA ILE A 54 -4.98 -3.21 1.02
C ILE A 54 -3.99 -4.39 0.92
N LEU A 55 -2.72 -4.17 1.19
CA LEU A 55 -1.69 -5.21 1.16
C LEU A 55 -1.94 -6.29 2.24
N ASN A 56 -2.29 -5.87 3.46
CA ASN A 56 -2.69 -6.77 4.54
C ASN A 56 -3.98 -7.54 4.22
N GLU A 57 -4.99 -6.88 3.68
CA GLU A 57 -6.25 -7.52 3.32
C GLU A 57 -6.06 -8.51 2.16
N GLY A 58 -5.18 -8.19 1.20
CA GLY A 58 -4.77 -9.11 0.13
C GLY A 58 -4.10 -10.39 0.67
N LEU A 59 -3.24 -10.27 1.69
CA LEU A 59 -2.63 -11.42 2.35
C LEU A 59 -3.67 -12.27 3.11
N ARG A 60 -4.63 -11.62 3.78
CA ARG A 60 -5.76 -12.31 4.42
C ARG A 60 -6.63 -13.05 3.40
N ALA A 61 -6.97 -12.40 2.29
CA ALA A 61 -7.75 -13.01 1.22
C ALA A 61 -7.03 -14.23 0.63
N LYS A 62 -5.71 -14.14 0.38
CA LYS A 62 -4.89 -15.29 -0.04
C LYS A 62 -4.98 -16.44 0.94
N HIS A 63 -4.82 -16.16 2.22
CA HIS A 63 -4.87 -17.18 3.27
C HIS A 63 -6.27 -17.82 3.34
N GLY A 64 -7.34 -17.02 3.27
CA GLY A 64 -8.72 -17.49 3.23
C GLY A 64 -9.02 -18.38 2.03
N ILE A 65 -8.58 -17.98 0.83
CA ILE A 65 -8.72 -18.80 -0.40
C ILE A 65 -7.94 -20.11 -0.26
N THR A 66 -6.70 -20.05 0.25
CA THR A 66 -5.88 -21.26 0.46
C THR A 66 -6.55 -22.21 1.43
N LYS A 67 -7.09 -21.69 2.55
CA LYS A 67 -7.85 -22.49 3.52
C LYS A 67 -9.08 -23.10 2.88
N ALA A 68 -9.87 -22.33 2.13
CA ALA A 68 -11.09 -22.81 1.47
C ALA A 68 -10.80 -23.91 0.43
N ILE A 69 -9.67 -23.84 -0.28
CA ILE A 69 -9.23 -24.94 -1.17
C ILE A 69 -8.89 -26.19 -0.36
N ILE A 70 -8.18 -26.06 0.76
CA ILE A 70 -7.84 -27.21 1.62
C ILE A 70 -9.11 -27.85 2.21
N ASP A 71 -10.02 -27.03 2.72
CA ASP A 71 -11.31 -27.47 3.30
C ASP A 71 -12.21 -28.11 2.24
N GLY A 72 -12.25 -27.57 1.01
CA GLY A 72 -13.05 -28.12 -0.09
C GLY A 72 -12.46 -29.32 -0.81
N VAL A 73 -11.20 -29.68 -0.50
CA VAL A 73 -10.54 -30.91 -0.99
C VAL A 73 -10.75 -32.09 -0.03
N GLN A 74 -11.30 -31.87 1.17
CA GLN A 74 -11.69 -32.92 2.12
C GLN A 74 -13.09 -33.47 1.85
#